data_AF-A0A9R1I7N7-F1
#
_entry.id   AF-A0A9R1I7N7-F1
#
_cell.length_a   1.000
_cell.length_b   1.000
_cell.length_c   1.000
_cell.angle_alpha   90.00
_cell.angle_beta   90.00
_cell.angle_gamma   90.00
#
_symmetry.space_group_name_H-M   'P 1'
#
loop_
_entity.id
_entity.type
_entity.pdbx_description
1 polymer ?
#
loop_
_entity_poly.entity_id
_entity_poly.type
_entity_poly.pdbx_seq_one_letter_code
_entity_poly.pdbx_strand_id
1 'polypeptide(L)'
;ALSKSLLYFESQRSGRLPYNQRVRWRGHSGLTDGLEQGVDLVGGYYDAGDHVKFGLPMAFTVTMLSWAVLEYGDQIAAAGEGAHALQSIKWGTDYFIKAHTAP
;
A
#
# COMPACT_ATOMS: atom_id res chain seq x y z
N ALA A 1 -10.99 9.26 13.02
CA ALA A 1 -11.15 7.91 12.42
C ALA A 1 -10.24 7.74 11.21
N LEU A 2 -10.27 8.66 10.24
CA LEU A 2 -9.43 8.65 9.02
C LEU A 2 -7.94 8.34 9.27
N SER A 3 -7.28 9.07 10.17
CA SER A 3 -5.86 8.84 10.50
C SER A 3 -5.55 7.40 10.91
N LYS A 4 -6.44 6.77 11.70
CA LYS A 4 -6.28 5.37 12.11
C LYS A 4 -6.50 4.40 10.95
N SER A 5 -7.40 4.72 10.02
CA SER A 5 -7.58 3.93 8.80
C SER A 5 -6.35 3.98 7.90
N LEU A 6 -5.68 5.13 7.79
CA LEU A 6 -4.42 5.24 7.04
C LEU A 6 -3.25 4.52 7.73
N LEU A 7 -3.23 4.51 9.08
CA LEU A 7 -2.30 3.67 9.82
C LEU A 7 -2.54 2.17 9.61
N TYR A 8 -3.78 1.74 9.40
CA TYR A 8 -4.09 0.36 9.01
C TYR A 8 -3.45 0.00 7.67
N PHE A 9 -3.51 0.87 6.67
CA PHE A 9 -2.78 0.66 5.41
C PHE A 9 -1.28 0.49 5.65
N GLU A 10 -0.66 1.37 6.44
CA GLU A 10 0.75 1.23 6.80
C GLU A 10 1.07 -0.09 7.50
N SER A 11 0.16 -0.59 8.35
CA SER A 11 0.33 -1.86 9.04
C SER A 11 0.15 -3.08 8.15
N GLN A 12 -0.33 -2.93 6.91
CA GLN A 12 -0.46 -4.03 5.94
C GLN A 12 0.67 -4.06 4.90
N ARG A 13 1.58 -3.07 4.87
CA ARG A 13 2.66 -3.00 3.87
C ARG A 13 3.57 -4.24 3.91
N SER A 14 3.81 -4.90 2.78
CA SER A 14 4.89 -5.89 2.60
C SER A 14 6.10 -5.22 1.94
N GLY A 15 7.30 -5.78 2.10
CA GLY A 15 8.52 -5.29 1.47
C GLY A 15 9.42 -4.45 2.36
N ARG A 16 10.29 -3.65 1.73
CA ARG A 16 11.20 -2.73 2.42
C ARG A 16 10.45 -1.48 2.89
N LEU A 17 9.98 -1.51 4.14
CA LEU A 17 9.32 -0.36 4.77
C LEU A 17 10.18 0.92 4.76
N PRO A 18 9.57 2.10 4.54
CA PRO A 18 10.30 3.36 4.54
C PRO A 18 10.72 3.75 5.97
N TYR A 19 11.83 4.49 6.09
CA TYR A 19 12.38 4.89 7.39
C TYR A 19 11.43 5.75 8.23
N ASN A 20 10.52 6.47 7.57
CA ASN A 20 9.52 7.34 8.20
C ASN A 20 8.17 6.63 8.45
N GLN A 21 8.12 5.30 8.35
CA GLN A 21 6.94 4.48 8.68
C GLN A 21 6.47 4.77 10.12
N ARG A 22 5.16 5.01 10.31
CA ARG A 22 4.61 5.36 11.64
C ARG A 22 4.34 4.12 12.50
N VAL A 23 4.07 2.98 11.86
CA VAL A 23 3.79 1.69 12.52
C VAL A 23 5.09 0.99 12.94
N ARG A 24 5.55 1.26 14.17
CA ARG A 24 6.88 0.84 14.69
C ARG A 24 7.05 -0.66 14.96
N TRP A 25 5.98 -1.41 15.10
CA TRP A 25 6.03 -2.85 15.36
C TRP A 25 6.11 -3.70 14.08
N ARG A 26 5.97 -3.07 12.90
CA ARG A 26 6.19 -3.73 11.60
C ARG A 26 7.65 -3.56 11.17
N GLY A 27 8.23 -4.62 10.59
CA GLY A 27 9.56 -4.62 10.00
C GLY A 27 9.54 -4.98 8.51
N HIS A 28 10.70 -5.02 7.87
CA HIS A 28 10.84 -5.50 6.50
C HIS A 28 10.40 -6.96 6.38
N SER A 29 9.62 -7.29 5.34
CA SER A 29 9.09 -8.64 5.09
C SER A 29 8.94 -8.91 3.59
N GLY A 30 8.77 -10.17 3.16
CA GLY A 30 8.55 -10.50 1.73
C GLY A 30 9.67 -10.02 0.80
N LEU A 31 10.93 -10.08 1.26
CA LEU A 31 12.07 -9.49 0.53
C LEU A 31 12.55 -10.32 -0.67
N THR A 32 12.01 -11.53 -0.83
CA THR A 32 12.32 -12.45 -1.92
C THR A 32 11.11 -12.68 -2.84
N ASP A 33 10.03 -11.90 -2.68
CA ASP A 33 8.83 -12.00 -3.50
C ASP A 33 9.18 -11.83 -4.99
N GLY A 34 8.85 -12.82 -5.82
CA GLY A 34 9.09 -12.84 -7.27
C GLY A 34 10.46 -13.37 -7.71
N LEU A 35 11.38 -13.64 -6.78
CA LEU A 35 12.76 -14.06 -7.09
C LEU A 35 12.81 -15.34 -7.92
N GLU A 36 11.96 -16.32 -7.61
CA GLU A 36 11.88 -17.60 -8.33
C GLU A 36 11.43 -17.43 -9.79
N GLN A 37 10.71 -16.35 -10.09
CA GLN A 37 10.23 -15.99 -11.42
C GLN A 37 11.16 -14.95 -12.10
N GLY A 38 12.27 -14.58 -11.47
CA GLY A 38 13.24 -13.62 -12.01
C GLY A 38 12.74 -12.17 -12.04
N VAL A 39 11.74 -11.83 -11.23
CA VAL A 39 11.11 -10.50 -11.18
C VAL A 39 11.12 -9.93 -9.76
N ASP A 40 11.14 -8.61 -9.62
CA ASP A 40 10.99 -7.96 -8.32
C ASP A 40 9.50 -7.73 -8.01
N LEU A 41 8.93 -8.53 -7.12
CA LEU A 41 7.56 -8.36 -6.64
C LEU A 41 7.52 -7.91 -5.17
N VAL A 42 8.62 -7.38 -4.63
CA VAL A 42 8.68 -6.85 -3.26
C VAL A 42 7.86 -5.56 -3.14
N GLY A 43 6.96 -5.48 -2.15
CA GLY A 43 6.07 -4.32 -1.95
C GLY A 43 4.61 -4.72 -1.77
N GLY A 44 3.69 -3.78 -1.97
CA GLY A 44 2.25 -4.03 -1.92
C GLY A 44 1.72 -4.27 -0.51
N TYR A 45 0.48 -4.78 -0.43
CA TYR A 45 -0.23 -5.00 0.83
C TYR A 45 -0.54 -6.48 1.07
N TYR A 46 -0.45 -6.93 2.31
CA TYR A 46 -1.09 -8.17 2.74
C TYR A 46 -2.61 -7.97 2.81
N ASP A 47 -3.35 -8.98 2.37
CA ASP A 47 -4.79 -8.86 2.14
C ASP A 47 -5.60 -8.68 3.43
N ALA A 48 -5.36 -9.53 4.42
CA ALA A 48 -6.10 -9.52 5.68
C ALA A 48 -5.17 -9.80 6.88
N GLY A 49 -5.50 -10.83 7.67
CA GLY A 49 -4.66 -11.30 8.80
C GLY A 49 -3.58 -12.29 8.40
N ASP A 50 -3.50 -12.63 7.11
CA ASP A 50 -2.51 -13.51 6.52
C ASP A 50 -1.39 -12.70 5.84
N HIS A 51 -0.56 -13.38 5.06
CA HIS A 51 0.58 -12.78 4.36
C HIS A 51 0.51 -12.95 2.83
N VAL A 52 -0.64 -13.37 2.28
CA VAL A 52 -0.80 -13.47 0.83
C VAL A 52 -1.15 -12.11 0.24
N LYS A 53 -0.63 -11.83 -0.96
CA LYS A 53 -0.85 -10.60 -1.72
C LYS A 53 -1.87 -10.88 -2.82
N PHE A 54 -3.15 -10.93 -2.46
CA PHE A 54 -4.23 -11.13 -3.44
C PHE A 54 -4.42 -9.87 -4.30
N GLY A 55 -4.09 -9.97 -5.58
CA GLY A 55 -4.06 -8.82 -6.49
C GLY A 55 -5.41 -8.14 -6.69
N LEU A 56 -6.50 -8.93 -6.82
CA LEU A 56 -7.84 -8.39 -7.07
C LEU A 56 -8.37 -7.51 -5.90
N PRO A 57 -8.45 -8.00 -4.64
CA PRO A 57 -8.90 -7.17 -3.53
C PRO A 57 -7.96 -5.98 -3.30
N MET A 58 -6.63 -6.15 -3.46
CA MET A 58 -5.70 -5.03 -3.38
C MET A 58 -6.01 -3.93 -4.41
N ALA A 59 -6.27 -4.31 -5.67
CA ALA A 59 -6.57 -3.36 -6.74
C ALA A 59 -7.88 -2.62 -6.48
N PHE A 60 -8.90 -3.33 -6.00
CA PHE A 60 -10.16 -2.71 -5.56
C PHE A 60 -9.92 -1.70 -4.44
N THR A 61 -9.16 -2.07 -3.41
CA THR A 61 -8.87 -1.19 -2.28
C THR A 61 -8.11 0.07 -2.71
N VAL A 62 -7.09 -0.05 -3.56
CA VAL A 62 -6.34 1.11 -4.10
C VAL A 62 -7.24 2.01 -4.94
N THR A 63 -8.16 1.42 -5.73
CA THR A 63 -9.15 2.16 -6.52
C THR A 63 -10.08 2.97 -5.60
N MET A 64 -10.65 2.35 -4.57
CA MET A 64 -11.54 3.02 -3.63
C MET A 64 -10.84 4.12 -2.84
N LEU A 65 -9.59 3.90 -2.42
CA LEU A 65 -8.79 4.93 -1.75
C LEU A 65 -8.50 6.10 -2.69
N SER A 66 -8.19 5.83 -3.95
CA SER A 66 -7.94 6.86 -4.96
C SER A 66 -9.21 7.66 -5.26
N TRP A 67 -10.37 6.99 -5.38
CA TRP A 67 -11.65 7.67 -5.54
C TRP A 67 -11.96 8.55 -4.32
N ALA A 68 -11.75 8.06 -3.09
CA ALA A 68 -11.96 8.88 -1.90
C ALA A 68 -11.08 10.14 -1.88
N VAL A 69 -9.84 10.07 -2.38
CA VAL A 69 -8.96 11.24 -2.53
C VAL A 69 -9.44 12.18 -3.63
N LEU A 70 -9.98 11.67 -4.73
CA LEU A 70 -10.57 12.51 -5.79
C LEU A 70 -11.83 13.24 -5.32
N GLU A 71 -12.71 12.56 -4.58
CA GLU A 71 -13.99 13.12 -4.15
C GLU A 71 -13.85 14.03 -2.92
N TYR A 72 -12.99 13.66 -1.97
CA TYR A 72 -12.88 14.31 -0.66
C TYR A 72 -11.48 14.86 -0.36
N GLY A 73 -10.71 15.18 -1.40
CA GLY A 73 -9.32 15.61 -1.29
C GLY A 73 -9.13 16.80 -0.35
N ASP A 74 -10.00 17.80 -0.43
CA ASP A 74 -9.95 19.01 0.41
C ASP A 74 -10.17 18.69 1.89
N GLN A 75 -11.12 17.81 2.20
CA GLN A 75 -11.42 17.39 3.57
C GLN A 75 -10.29 16.52 4.14
N ILE A 76 -9.73 15.62 3.33
CA ILE A 76 -8.58 14.81 3.70
C ILE A 76 -7.34 15.69 3.95
N ALA A 77 -7.13 16.71 3.12
CA ALA A 77 -6.06 17.70 3.29
C ALA A 77 -6.26 18.57 4.53
N ALA A 78 -7.47 19.07 4.77
CA ALA A 78 -7.82 19.83 5.97
C ALA A 78 -7.66 19.00 7.26
N ALA A 79 -7.83 17.67 7.18
CA ALA A 79 -7.54 16.75 8.27
C ALA A 79 -6.04 16.43 8.44
N GLY A 80 -5.16 16.98 7.60
CA GLY A 80 -3.72 16.74 7.64
C GLY A 80 -3.27 15.38 7.10
N GLU A 81 -4.16 14.63 6.45
CA GLU A 81 -3.91 13.25 6.02
C GLU A 81 -3.65 13.09 4.51
N GLY A 82 -3.66 14.20 3.75
CA GLY A 82 -3.48 14.17 2.29
C GLY A 82 -2.20 13.45 1.85
N ALA A 83 -1.07 13.77 2.49
CA ALA A 83 0.20 13.11 2.18
C ALA A 83 0.17 11.60 2.50
N HIS A 84 -0.46 11.20 3.60
CA HIS A 84 -0.57 9.80 4.00
C HIS A 84 -1.49 9.00 3.08
N ALA A 85 -2.61 9.59 2.64
CA ALA A 85 -3.50 8.97 1.66
C ALA A 85 -2.78 8.74 0.32
N LEU A 86 -2.09 9.75 -0.19
CA LEU A 86 -1.30 9.63 -1.43
C LEU A 86 -0.16 8.61 -1.30
N GLN A 87 0.53 8.56 -0.16
CA GLN A 87 1.55 7.53 0.10
C GLN A 87 0.97 6.11 0.13
N SER A 88 -0.23 5.93 0.68
CA SER A 88 -0.91 4.64 0.69
C SER A 88 -1.33 4.20 -0.71
N ILE A 89 -1.83 5.12 -1.54
CA ILE A 89 -2.12 4.84 -2.96
C ILE A 89 -0.82 4.46 -3.68
N LYS A 90 0.22 5.29 -3.55
CA LYS A 90 1.52 5.08 -4.21
C LYS A 90 2.11 3.72 -3.87
N TRP A 91 2.04 3.29 -2.61
CA TRP A 91 2.57 1.98 -2.19
C TRP A 91 1.91 0.80 -2.92
N GLY A 92 0.60 0.89 -3.15
CA GLY A 92 -0.14 -0.11 -3.91
C GLY A 92 0.15 -0.04 -5.40
N THR A 93 0.17 1.17 -5.98
CA THR A 93 0.40 1.34 -7.42
C THR A 93 1.84 1.03 -7.83
N ASP A 94 2.84 1.34 -7.00
CA ASP A 94 4.24 0.93 -7.22
C ASP A 94 4.34 -0.60 -7.34
N TYR A 95 3.59 -1.35 -6.53
CA TYR A 95 3.52 -2.80 -6.64
C TYR A 95 2.84 -3.27 -7.92
N PHE A 96 1.76 -2.64 -8.37
CA PHE A 96 1.13 -3.00 -9.65
C PHE A 96 2.03 -2.73 -10.85
N ILE A 97 2.83 -1.66 -10.82
CA ILE A 97 3.83 -1.39 -11.86
C ILE A 97 4.85 -2.54 -11.91
N LYS A 98 5.34 -2.99 -10.75
CA LYS A 98 6.23 -4.15 -10.67
C LYS A 98 5.60 -5.46 -11.17
N ALA A 99 4.31 -5.65 -10.88
CA ALA A 99 3.57 -6.84 -11.27
C ALA A 99 3.19 -6.87 -12.76
N HIS A 100 3.29 -5.75 -13.48
CA HIS A 100 3.02 -5.66 -14.90
C HIS A 100 4.33 -5.65 -15.70
N THR A 101 4.87 -6.85 -15.95
CA THR A 101 6.24 -7.03 -16.49
C THR A 101 6.33 -6.96 -18.01
N ALA A 102 5.20 -6.92 -18.73
CA ALA A 102 5.15 -6.85 -20.18
C ALA A 102 3.83 -6.15 -20.64
N PRO A 103 3.83 -5.49 -21.82
CA PRO A 103 2.65 -4.83 -22.41
C PRO A 103 1.47 -5.76 -22.71
#